data_AF-F4CVP7-F1
#
_entry.id   AF-F4CVP7-F1
#
_cell.length_a   1.000
_cell.length_b   1.000
_cell.length_c   1.000
_cell.angle_alpha   90.00
_cell.angle_beta   90.00
_cell.angle_gamma   90.00
#
_symmetry.space_group_name_H-M   'P 1'
#
loop_
_entity.id
_entity.type
_entity.pdbx_description
1 polymer ?
#
loop_
_entity_poly.entity_id
_entity_poly.type
_entity_poly.pdbx_seq_one_letter_code
_entity_poly.pdbx_strand_id
1 'polypeptide(L)'
;MKEGTAISTRGNPDRANTAAAHTAPDGAGATVEPTGPGPLPAPGFRDRAEQPPTAQTPGRTPAQPPRAATVARAVLIGLATGARSTAGATALVVTSSRADPAPFGRLAGLPVRIAACAATAAEVVLDTLPVAPPRTAPAGLVPRVLLAPLVAVGADVRDGARPDGPTVLLDALTAAAAATVAAFAGVRLRAFLARRLGADLPGALAEDALVGLLVRAETRRAPGLRVAA
;
A
#
# COMPACT_ATOMS: atom_id res chain seq x y z
N MET A 1 -45.61 23.84 -10.93
CA MET A 1 -46.21 22.49 -10.74
C MET A 1 -45.10 21.56 -10.33
N LYS A 2 -45.26 20.92 -9.17
CA LYS A 2 -44.29 20.02 -8.53
C LYS A 2 -44.71 18.59 -8.85
N GLU A 3 -43.88 17.82 -9.54
CA GLU A 3 -44.06 16.37 -9.65
C GLU A 3 -42.94 15.68 -8.87
N GLY A 4 -43.31 15.16 -7.70
CA GLY A 4 -42.47 14.33 -6.86
C GLY A 4 -42.49 12.89 -7.36
N THR A 5 -41.31 12.33 -7.61
CA THR A 5 -41.15 10.91 -7.89
C THR A 5 -40.78 10.19 -6.59
N ALA A 6 -41.72 9.41 -6.08
CA ALA A 6 -41.53 8.53 -4.93
C ALA A 6 -40.74 7.28 -5.38
N ILE A 7 -39.53 7.09 -4.83
CA ILE A 7 -38.76 5.86 -5.00
C ILE A 7 -39.07 4.95 -3.82
N SER A 8 -39.82 3.88 -4.11
CA SER A 8 -40.24 2.83 -3.18
C SER A 8 -39.08 1.90 -2.85
N THR A 9 -38.77 1.79 -1.55
CA THR A 9 -37.84 0.85 -0.94
C THR A 9 -38.49 -0.53 -0.81
N ARG A 10 -38.02 -1.52 -1.56
CA ARG A 10 -38.25 -2.94 -1.25
C ARG A 10 -36.96 -3.56 -0.72
N GLY A 11 -36.96 -3.85 0.58
CA GLY A 11 -35.95 -4.65 1.25
C GLY A 11 -36.03 -6.11 0.81
N ASN A 12 -34.87 -6.77 0.77
CA ASN A 12 -34.74 -8.21 0.57
C ASN A 12 -34.16 -8.82 1.86
N PRO A 13 -34.98 -9.43 2.73
CA PRO A 13 -34.52 -10.08 3.95
C PRO A 13 -34.50 -11.60 3.76
N ASP A 14 -33.58 -12.13 2.95
CA ASP A 14 -33.43 -13.59 2.83
C ASP A 14 -32.01 -13.97 2.44
N ARG A 15 -31.11 -14.10 3.44
CA ARG A 15 -29.97 -15.04 3.42
C ARG A 15 -29.60 -15.46 4.85
N ALA A 16 -30.49 -16.27 5.44
CA ALA A 16 -30.14 -17.23 6.49
C ALA A 16 -29.75 -18.57 5.84
N ASN A 17 -29.04 -19.41 6.59
CA ASN A 17 -28.45 -20.72 6.22
C ASN A 17 -27.19 -20.65 5.33
N THR A 18 -26.09 -21.32 5.69
CA THR A 18 -26.06 -22.73 6.09
C THR A 18 -24.79 -23.02 6.89
N ALA A 19 -24.95 -23.57 8.10
CA ALA A 19 -23.91 -24.25 8.83
C ALA A 19 -23.68 -25.63 8.21
N ALA A 20 -22.43 -25.95 7.86
CA ALA A 20 -22.03 -27.30 7.47
C ALA A 20 -20.92 -27.76 8.42
N ALA A 21 -21.32 -28.60 9.36
CA ALA A 21 -20.44 -29.45 10.14
C ALA A 21 -19.78 -30.44 9.17
N HIS A 22 -18.44 -30.53 9.20
CA HIS A 22 -17.74 -31.67 8.61
C HIS A 22 -16.96 -32.42 9.70
N THR A 23 -17.46 -33.64 9.87
CA THR A 23 -17.02 -34.79 10.64
C THR A 23 -15.59 -35.20 10.32
N ALA A 24 -14.86 -35.59 11.38
CA ALA A 24 -13.59 -36.30 11.30
C ALA A 24 -13.79 -37.75 10.78
N PRO A 25 -12.72 -38.34 10.21
CA PRO A 25 -12.52 -39.78 10.30
C PRO A 25 -11.29 -40.13 11.13
N ASP A 26 -11.54 -40.92 12.18
CA ASP A 26 -10.58 -41.84 12.78
C ASP A 26 -10.05 -42.81 11.71
N GLY A 27 -8.74 -43.04 11.74
CA GLY A 27 -8.07 -43.95 10.80
C GLY A 27 -6.74 -44.43 11.36
N ALA A 28 -6.83 -45.31 12.36
CA ALA A 28 -5.71 -46.13 12.81
C ALA A 28 -5.29 -47.11 11.71
N GLY A 29 -3.98 -47.14 11.41
CA GLY A 29 -3.40 -48.08 10.45
C GLY A 29 -1.89 -48.16 10.65
N ALA A 30 -1.47 -49.01 11.59
CA ALA A 30 -0.08 -49.39 11.79
C ALA A 30 0.40 -50.27 10.64
N THR A 31 1.57 -49.99 10.08
CA THR A 31 2.40 -50.97 9.34
C THR A 31 3.88 -50.62 9.45
N VAL A 32 4.53 -51.36 10.35
CA VAL A 32 5.86 -52.00 10.34
C VAL A 32 6.93 -51.48 9.34
N GLU A 33 8.07 -51.15 9.93
CA GLU A 33 9.40 -50.88 9.35
C GLU A 33 9.90 -51.91 8.33
N PRO A 34 10.72 -51.45 7.38
CA PRO A 34 11.94 -52.16 6.99
C PRO A 34 13.18 -51.38 7.46
N THR A 35 13.99 -52.07 8.25
CA THR A 35 15.30 -51.72 8.78
C THR A 35 16.28 -51.38 7.65
N GLY A 36 16.49 -50.09 7.44
CA GLY A 36 17.51 -49.53 6.55
C GLY A 36 18.84 -49.24 7.28
N PRO A 37 19.95 -49.15 6.53
CA PRO A 37 21.31 -49.08 7.09
C PRO A 37 21.53 -47.88 8.02
N GLY A 38 22.07 -48.20 9.20
CA GLY A 38 22.76 -47.40 10.21
C GLY A 38 22.71 -45.86 10.10
N PRO A 39 22.18 -45.15 11.11
CA PRO A 39 22.21 -43.69 11.13
C PRO A 39 23.66 -43.19 11.10
N LEU A 40 23.95 -42.34 10.13
CA LEU A 40 25.13 -41.48 10.16
C LEU A 40 25.15 -40.75 11.52
N PRO A 41 26.33 -40.62 12.15
CA PRO A 41 26.46 -39.99 13.46
C PRO A 41 25.79 -38.62 13.43
N ALA A 42 24.83 -38.44 14.34
CA ALA A 42 24.08 -37.21 14.48
C ALA A 42 25.05 -36.02 14.47
N PRO A 43 24.82 -34.97 13.65
CA PRO A 43 25.61 -33.76 13.75
C PRO A 43 25.55 -33.31 15.20
N GLY A 44 26.73 -33.28 15.82
CA GLY A 44 26.93 -33.11 17.24
C GLY A 44 25.96 -32.08 17.77
N PHE A 45 25.14 -32.54 18.72
CA PHE A 45 24.54 -31.74 19.77
C PHE A 45 25.71 -31.08 20.50
N ARG A 46 26.32 -30.06 19.86
CA ARG A 46 27.22 -29.15 20.54
C ARG A 46 26.39 -28.63 21.68
N ASP A 47 26.87 -28.93 22.88
CA ASP A 47 26.43 -28.32 24.11
C ASP A 47 25.93 -26.93 23.78
N ARG A 48 24.62 -26.77 23.97
CA ARG A 48 23.99 -25.47 24.13
C ARG A 48 24.56 -24.93 25.43
N ALA A 49 25.86 -24.65 25.44
CA ALA A 49 26.56 -23.90 26.44
C ALA A 49 25.73 -22.65 26.58
N GLU A 50 25.05 -22.59 27.72
CA GLU A 50 24.31 -21.49 28.28
C GLU A 50 24.63 -20.22 27.52
N GLN A 51 23.84 -19.94 26.49
CA GLN A 51 23.96 -18.69 25.77
C GLN A 51 23.62 -17.67 26.86
N PRO A 52 24.61 -16.92 27.38
CA PRO A 52 24.42 -16.11 28.57
C PRO A 52 23.22 -15.22 28.27
N PRO A 53 22.22 -15.15 29.17
CA PRO A 53 20.97 -14.46 28.92
C PRO A 53 21.33 -13.12 28.33
N THR A 54 21.10 -12.97 27.01
CA THR A 54 21.53 -11.79 26.28
C THR A 54 20.85 -10.66 26.98
N ALA A 55 21.64 -9.90 27.76
CA ALA A 55 21.14 -8.83 28.59
C ALA A 55 20.28 -7.97 27.67
N GLN A 56 18.95 -8.05 27.86
CA GLN A 56 18.00 -7.32 27.05
C GLN A 56 18.44 -5.88 27.19
N THR A 57 19.01 -5.34 26.12
CA THR A 57 19.54 -3.99 26.15
C THR A 57 18.35 -3.11 26.49
N PRO A 58 18.37 -2.38 27.62
CA PRO A 58 17.19 -1.72 28.16
C PRO A 58 16.49 -0.92 27.06
N GLY A 59 15.19 -1.18 26.93
CA GLY A 59 14.36 -0.88 25.77
C GLY A 59 14.65 0.50 25.16
N ARG A 60 15.38 0.51 24.04
CA ARG A 60 15.45 1.69 23.18
C ARG A 60 14.07 1.90 22.58
N THR A 61 13.33 2.86 23.12
CA THR A 61 12.13 3.39 22.48
C THR A 61 12.50 3.77 21.05
N PRO A 62 11.80 3.26 20.02
CA PRO A 62 12.09 3.61 18.64
C PRO A 62 12.03 5.13 18.50
N ALA A 63 13.12 5.72 18.00
CA ALA A 63 13.18 7.15 17.78
C ALA A 63 12.07 7.55 16.79
N GLN A 64 11.24 8.52 17.16
CA GLN A 64 10.22 9.04 16.25
C GLN A 64 10.89 9.67 15.03
N PRO A 65 10.33 9.49 13.82
CA PRO A 65 10.83 10.17 12.64
C PRO A 65 10.75 11.69 12.82
N PRO A 66 11.72 12.47 12.31
CA PRO A 66 11.63 13.92 12.37
C PRO A 66 10.42 14.40 11.56
N ARG A 67 9.66 15.38 12.08
CA ARG A 67 8.44 15.92 11.44
C ARG A 67 8.64 16.36 9.99
N ALA A 68 9.80 16.94 9.67
CA ALA A 68 10.11 17.33 8.30
C ALA A 68 10.08 16.14 7.32
N ALA A 69 10.46 14.95 7.79
CA ALA A 69 10.45 13.73 6.97
C ALA A 69 9.03 13.19 6.76
N THR A 70 8.12 13.28 7.74
CA THR A 70 6.72 12.86 7.57
C THR A 70 5.99 13.79 6.61
N VAL A 71 6.15 15.10 6.77
CA VAL A 71 5.57 16.10 5.86
C VAL A 71 6.13 15.93 4.44
N ALA A 72 7.45 15.78 4.28
CA ALA A 72 8.05 15.54 2.96
C ALA A 72 7.51 14.27 2.31
N ARG A 73 7.32 13.21 3.09
CA ARG A 73 6.71 11.96 2.61
C ARG A 73 5.26 12.17 2.20
N ALA A 74 4.46 12.86 3.01
CA ALA A 74 3.08 13.20 2.70
C ALA A 74 2.97 13.99 1.38
N VAL A 75 3.89 14.94 1.14
CA VAL A 75 4.01 15.65 -0.14
C VAL A 75 4.30 14.67 -1.28
N LEU A 76 5.30 13.80 -1.15
CA LEU A 76 5.67 12.84 -2.20
C LEU A 76 4.52 11.86 -2.52
N ILE A 77 3.87 11.32 -1.50
CA ILE A 77 2.69 10.46 -1.63
C ILE A 77 1.55 11.21 -2.32
N GLY A 78 1.29 12.44 -1.88
CA GLY A 78 0.28 13.30 -2.48
C GLY A 78 0.55 13.56 -3.96
N LEU A 79 1.77 13.98 -4.31
CA LEU A 79 2.16 14.22 -5.71
C LEU A 79 2.01 12.95 -6.57
N ALA A 80 2.48 11.80 -6.08
CA ALA A 80 2.38 10.52 -6.80
C ALA A 80 0.90 10.13 -7.01
N THR A 81 0.08 10.26 -5.96
CA THR A 81 -1.36 9.91 -5.99
C THR A 81 -2.16 10.89 -6.86
N GLY A 82 -1.80 12.16 -6.85
CA GLY A 82 -2.42 13.18 -7.70
C GLY A 82 -2.13 12.97 -9.18
N ALA A 83 -0.90 12.59 -9.52
CA ALA A 83 -0.54 12.22 -10.88
C ALA A 83 -1.26 10.92 -11.32
N ARG A 84 -1.29 9.89 -10.45
CA ARG A 84 -1.95 8.60 -10.67
C ARG A 84 -2.60 8.10 -9.38
N SER A 85 -3.92 7.93 -9.38
CA SER A 85 -4.71 7.67 -8.16
C SER A 85 -4.31 6.37 -7.45
N THR A 86 -3.83 5.37 -8.18
CA THR A 86 -3.38 4.09 -7.59
C THR A 86 -1.91 4.08 -7.20
N ALA A 87 -1.07 5.00 -7.69
CA ALA A 87 0.39 4.91 -7.55
C ALA A 87 0.84 4.97 -6.08
N GLY A 88 0.25 5.87 -5.28
CA GLY A 88 0.57 5.95 -3.85
C GLY A 88 0.20 4.67 -3.10
N ALA A 89 -0.99 4.12 -3.36
CA ALA A 89 -1.44 2.88 -2.71
C ALA A 89 -0.57 1.68 -3.13
N THR A 90 -0.22 1.57 -4.41
CA THR A 90 0.67 0.52 -4.92
C THR A 90 2.06 0.63 -4.32
N ALA A 91 2.61 1.85 -4.19
CA ALA A 91 3.89 2.06 -3.51
C ALA A 91 3.86 1.55 -2.05
N LEU A 92 2.79 1.88 -1.31
CA LEU A 92 2.58 1.42 0.05
C LEU A 92 2.55 -0.11 0.13
N VAL A 93 1.76 -0.77 -0.73
CA VAL A 93 1.63 -2.24 -0.80
C VAL A 93 2.94 -2.93 -1.17
N VAL A 94 3.63 -2.44 -2.20
CA VAL A 94 4.88 -3.05 -2.69
C VAL A 94 6.00 -2.90 -1.67
N THR A 95 6.01 -1.82 -0.90
CA THR A 95 6.98 -1.61 0.18
C THR A 95 6.58 -2.20 1.51
N SER A 96 5.36 -2.70 1.68
CA SER A 96 4.96 -3.39 2.91
C SER A 96 5.72 -4.69 3.11
N SER A 97 6.05 -4.98 4.37
CA SER A 97 6.77 -6.17 4.81
C SER A 97 5.96 -6.95 5.85
N ARG A 98 6.22 -8.26 6.01
CA ARG A 98 5.54 -9.07 7.06
C ARG A 98 5.89 -8.61 8.49
N ALA A 99 6.96 -7.83 8.66
CA ALA A 99 7.35 -7.25 9.93
C ALA A 99 6.61 -5.94 10.24
N ASP A 100 5.88 -5.38 9.28
CA ASP A 100 5.10 -4.16 9.49
C ASP A 100 3.88 -4.45 10.38
N PRO A 101 3.42 -3.47 11.18
CA PRO A 101 2.26 -3.65 12.07
C PRO A 101 0.98 -3.98 11.28
N ALA A 102 0.03 -4.65 11.94
CA ALA A 102 -1.27 -4.91 11.34
C ALA A 102 -2.02 -3.57 11.06
N PRO A 103 -2.76 -3.46 9.93
CA PRO A 103 -3.00 -4.49 8.92
C PRO A 103 -1.92 -4.59 7.83
N PHE A 104 -0.91 -3.71 7.81
CA PHE A 104 0.07 -3.60 6.73
C PHE A 104 0.91 -4.86 6.50
N GLY A 105 1.18 -5.64 7.56
CA GLY A 105 1.83 -6.95 7.41
C GLY A 105 1.09 -7.91 6.46
N ARG A 106 -0.24 -7.78 6.32
CA ARG A 106 -1.05 -8.57 5.38
C ARG A 106 -0.89 -8.11 3.93
N LEU A 107 -0.54 -6.84 3.70
CA LEU A 107 -0.31 -6.28 2.37
C LEU A 107 0.97 -6.81 1.72
N ALA A 108 1.90 -7.37 2.52
CA ALA A 108 3.13 -7.97 2.02
C ALA A 108 2.92 -9.28 1.22
N GLY A 109 1.68 -9.78 1.12
CA GLY A 109 1.36 -10.97 0.34
C GLY A 109 1.57 -10.76 -1.17
N LEU A 110 2.15 -11.76 -1.84
CA LEU A 110 2.35 -11.73 -3.30
C LEU A 110 1.03 -11.48 -4.08
N PRO A 111 -0.12 -12.10 -3.74
CA PRO A 111 -1.37 -11.83 -4.45
C PRO A 111 -1.80 -10.36 -4.35
N VAL A 112 -1.62 -9.74 -3.17
CA VAL A 112 -1.98 -8.33 -2.95
C VAL A 112 -1.09 -7.40 -3.76
N ARG A 113 0.21 -7.70 -3.84
CA ARG A 113 1.15 -6.95 -4.67
C ARG A 113 0.83 -7.07 -6.16
N ILE A 114 0.53 -8.28 -6.64
CA ILE A 114 0.11 -8.49 -8.03
C ILE A 114 -1.16 -7.70 -8.33
N ALA A 115 -2.16 -7.76 -7.44
CA ALA A 115 -3.39 -7.00 -7.59
C ALA A 115 -3.16 -5.49 -7.62
N ALA A 116 -2.30 -4.96 -6.75
CA ALA A 116 -1.94 -3.54 -6.72
C ALA A 116 -1.22 -3.10 -8.01
N CYS A 117 -0.22 -3.87 -8.46
CA CYS A 117 0.47 -3.61 -9.73
C CYS A 117 -0.50 -3.69 -10.92
N ALA A 118 -1.39 -4.68 -10.93
CA ALA A 118 -2.41 -4.83 -11.97
C ALA A 118 -3.40 -3.65 -11.98
N ALA A 119 -3.81 -3.16 -10.80
CA ALA A 119 -4.66 -1.98 -10.69
C ALA A 119 -3.98 -0.72 -11.25
N THR A 120 -2.69 -0.53 -10.96
CA THR A 120 -1.91 0.58 -11.54
C THR A 120 -1.73 0.44 -13.04
N ALA A 121 -1.45 -0.77 -13.54
CA ALA A 121 -1.37 -1.02 -14.98
C ALA A 121 -2.73 -0.76 -15.67
N ALA A 122 -3.83 -1.19 -15.06
CA ALA A 122 -5.18 -0.93 -15.54
C ALA A 122 -5.49 0.57 -15.57
N GLU A 123 -5.12 1.34 -14.54
CA GLU A 123 -5.26 2.79 -14.56
C GLU A 123 -4.47 3.43 -15.70
N VAL A 124 -3.24 2.98 -15.97
CA VAL A 124 -2.44 3.47 -17.10
C VAL A 124 -3.14 3.21 -18.43
N VAL A 125 -3.63 1.99 -18.66
CA VAL A 125 -4.35 1.62 -19.89
C VAL A 125 -5.64 2.41 -20.02
N LEU A 126 -6.46 2.47 -18.96
CA LEU A 126 -7.74 3.18 -18.98
C LEU A 126 -7.56 4.68 -19.24
N ASP A 127 -6.51 5.30 -18.67
CA ASP A 127 -6.19 6.72 -18.89
C ASP A 127 -5.74 7.05 -20.33
N THR A 128 -5.42 6.04 -21.15
CA THR A 128 -5.12 6.25 -22.58
C THR A 128 -6.35 6.15 -23.47
N LEU A 129 -7.48 5.66 -22.95
CA LEU A 129 -8.71 5.52 -23.72
C LEU A 129 -9.44 6.87 -23.85
N PRO A 130 -10.09 7.15 -24.99
CA PRO A 130 -10.82 8.40 -25.22
C PRO A 130 -12.04 8.58 -24.28
N VAL A 131 -12.46 7.51 -23.60
CA VAL A 131 -13.57 7.51 -22.64
C VAL A 131 -13.16 7.97 -21.24
N ALA A 132 -11.86 8.06 -20.95
CA ALA A 132 -11.38 8.43 -19.62
C ALA A 132 -11.85 9.85 -19.25
N PRO A 133 -12.51 10.05 -18.09
CA PRO A 133 -12.87 11.38 -17.62
C PRO A 133 -11.63 12.26 -17.50
N PRO A 134 -11.71 13.57 -17.82
CA PRO A 134 -10.61 14.49 -17.59
C PRO A 134 -10.14 14.42 -16.12
N ARG A 135 -8.83 14.39 -15.89
CA ARG A 135 -8.25 14.25 -14.54
C ARG A 135 -8.63 15.38 -13.57
N THR A 136 -8.98 16.54 -14.11
CA THR A 136 -9.46 17.71 -13.37
C THR A 136 -10.99 17.76 -13.24
N ALA A 137 -11.72 16.88 -13.94
CA ALA A 137 -13.15 16.73 -13.71
C ALA A 137 -13.38 16.07 -12.33
N PRO A 138 -14.52 16.34 -11.67
CA PRO A 138 -14.80 15.80 -10.34
C PRO A 138 -14.62 14.28 -10.24
N ALA A 139 -15.08 13.52 -11.25
CA ALA A 139 -14.96 12.06 -11.29
C ALA A 139 -13.49 11.57 -11.27
N GLY A 140 -12.56 12.31 -11.88
CA GLY A 140 -11.14 12.00 -11.85
C GLY A 140 -10.43 12.56 -10.61
N LEU A 141 -10.83 13.74 -10.14
CA LEU A 141 -10.14 14.45 -9.07
C LEU A 141 -10.46 13.87 -7.68
N VAL A 142 -11.72 13.54 -7.42
CA VAL A 142 -12.19 13.03 -6.11
C VAL A 142 -11.38 11.82 -5.62
N PRO A 143 -11.19 10.73 -6.40
CA PRO A 143 -10.43 9.59 -5.90
C PRO A 143 -8.97 9.95 -5.58
N ARG A 144 -8.34 10.85 -6.36
CA ARG A 144 -6.96 11.30 -6.12
C ARG A 144 -6.82 12.07 -4.82
N VAL A 145 -7.74 13.00 -4.57
CA VAL A 145 -7.74 13.86 -3.37
C VAL A 145 -8.11 13.07 -2.11
N LEU A 146 -8.98 12.07 -2.22
CA LEU A 146 -9.38 11.24 -1.07
C LEU A 146 -8.37 10.12 -0.76
N LEU A 147 -7.75 9.50 -1.77
CA LEU A 147 -6.77 8.43 -1.55
C LEU A 147 -5.45 8.97 -1.00
N ALA A 148 -5.01 10.16 -1.42
CA ALA A 148 -3.71 10.70 -1.01
C ALA A 148 -3.55 10.80 0.52
N PRO A 149 -4.50 11.38 1.28
CA PRO A 149 -4.48 11.39 2.74
C PRO A 149 -4.43 9.99 3.36
N LEU A 150 -5.26 9.07 2.86
CA LEU A 150 -5.36 7.72 3.40
C LEU A 150 -4.04 6.96 3.25
N VAL A 151 -3.39 7.10 2.10
CA VAL A 151 -2.08 6.49 1.85
C VAL A 151 -0.99 7.14 2.70
N ALA A 152 -0.98 8.47 2.83
CA ALA A 152 0.02 9.19 3.62
C ALA A 152 -0.04 8.79 5.10
N VAL A 153 -1.23 8.88 5.71
CA VAL A 153 -1.45 8.47 7.10
C VAL A 153 -1.16 6.98 7.27
N GLY A 154 -1.54 6.14 6.30
CA GLY A 154 -1.23 4.72 6.30
C GLY A 154 0.28 4.45 6.31
N ALA A 155 1.06 5.20 5.54
CA ALA A 155 2.52 5.10 5.50
C ALA A 155 3.15 5.48 6.85
N ASP A 156 2.66 6.53 7.50
CA ASP A 156 3.16 6.96 8.81
C ASP A 156 2.86 5.93 9.90
N VAL A 157 1.63 5.42 9.96
CA VAL A 157 1.25 4.36 10.91
C VAL A 157 2.05 3.08 10.66
N ARG A 158 2.25 2.69 9.39
CA ARG A 158 3.07 1.53 9.02
C ARG A 158 4.52 1.68 9.51
N ASP A 159 5.08 2.87 9.38
CA ASP A 159 6.45 3.17 9.79
C ASP A 159 6.59 3.41 11.31
N GLY A 160 5.52 3.16 12.08
CA GLY A 160 5.52 3.21 13.55
C GLY A 160 5.41 4.63 14.11
N ALA A 161 5.09 5.62 13.27
CA ALA A 161 4.74 6.94 13.78
C ALA A 161 3.49 6.81 14.65
N ARG A 162 3.49 7.52 15.78
CA ARG A 162 2.32 7.69 16.65
C ARG A 162 1.87 9.15 16.59
N PRO A 163 1.40 9.62 15.42
CA PRO A 163 1.01 11.01 15.26
C PRO A 163 -0.19 11.30 16.15
N ASP A 164 -0.17 12.45 16.80
CA ASP A 164 -1.35 13.02 17.43
C ASP A 164 -2.33 13.53 16.36
N GLY A 165 -3.58 13.79 16.76
CA GLY A 165 -4.63 14.27 15.84
C GLY A 165 -4.20 15.46 14.96
N PRO A 166 -3.52 16.49 15.50
CA PRO A 166 -3.01 17.61 14.71
C PRO A 166 -1.99 17.21 13.64
N THR A 167 -1.06 16.30 13.95
CA THR A 167 -0.06 15.83 12.98
C THR A 167 -0.72 15.01 11.87
N VAL A 168 -1.65 14.11 12.23
CA VAL A 168 -2.44 13.35 11.23
C VAL A 168 -3.18 14.30 10.29
N LEU A 169 -3.82 15.34 10.83
CA LEU A 169 -4.55 16.31 10.02
C LEU A 169 -3.62 17.09 9.09
N LEU A 170 -2.44 17.51 9.59
CA LEU A 170 -1.46 18.22 8.79
C LEU A 170 -0.93 17.37 7.63
N ASP A 171 -0.54 16.12 7.89
CA ASP A 171 -0.02 15.21 6.86
C ASP A 171 -1.12 14.88 5.83
N ALA A 172 -2.36 14.65 6.29
CA ALA A 172 -3.53 14.43 5.44
C ALA A 172 -3.80 15.62 4.51
N LEU A 173 -3.86 16.85 5.05
CA LEU A 173 -4.11 18.07 4.27
C LEU A 173 -2.97 18.35 3.29
N THR A 174 -1.72 18.10 3.71
CA THR A 174 -0.55 18.26 2.87
C THR A 174 -0.59 17.30 1.68
N ALA A 175 -0.91 16.02 1.92
CA ALA A 175 -1.05 15.03 0.86
C ALA A 175 -2.20 15.37 -0.10
N ALA A 176 -3.36 15.81 0.40
CA ALA A 176 -4.49 16.25 -0.43
C ALA A 176 -4.15 17.47 -1.30
N ALA A 177 -3.49 18.47 -0.72
CA ALA A 177 -3.06 19.66 -1.45
C ALA A 177 -2.04 19.31 -2.54
N ALA A 178 -1.03 18.50 -2.21
CA ALA A 178 -0.05 18.01 -3.17
C ALA A 178 -0.70 17.19 -4.29
N ALA A 179 -1.67 16.32 -3.98
CA ALA A 179 -2.40 15.56 -4.98
C ALA A 179 -3.20 16.45 -5.94
N THR A 180 -3.84 17.49 -5.40
CA THR A 180 -4.55 18.48 -6.21
C THR A 180 -3.57 19.20 -7.14
N VAL A 181 -2.45 19.72 -6.61
CA VAL A 181 -1.43 20.40 -7.41
C VAL A 181 -0.90 19.49 -8.53
N ALA A 182 -0.56 18.24 -8.24
CA ALA A 182 -0.07 17.29 -9.23
C ALA A 182 -1.11 17.00 -10.32
N ALA A 183 -2.39 16.84 -9.97
CA ALA A 183 -3.45 16.60 -10.95
C ALA A 183 -3.58 17.75 -11.97
N PHE A 184 -3.52 19.00 -11.53
CA PHE A 184 -3.56 20.17 -12.43
C PHE A 184 -2.24 20.39 -13.18
N ALA A 185 -1.10 20.17 -12.51
CA ALA A 185 0.22 20.30 -13.12
C ALA A 185 0.43 19.30 -14.26
N GLY A 186 -0.03 18.05 -14.10
CA GLY A 186 0.04 17.01 -15.14
C GLY A 186 -0.68 17.41 -16.43
N VAL A 187 -1.89 17.98 -16.32
CA VAL A 187 -2.64 18.50 -17.48
C VAL A 187 -1.88 19.62 -18.19
N ARG A 188 -1.33 20.57 -17.43
CA ARG A 188 -0.55 21.69 -17.99
C ARG A 188 0.74 21.22 -18.65
N LEU A 189 1.43 20.26 -18.02
CA LEU A 189 2.67 19.68 -18.54
C LEU A 189 2.43 18.92 -19.85
N ARG A 190 1.38 18.09 -19.92
CA ARG A 190 1.00 17.38 -21.15
C ARG A 190 0.62 18.35 -22.26
N ALA A 191 -0.21 19.35 -21.97
CA ALA A 191 -0.57 20.38 -22.96
C ALA A 191 0.65 21.18 -23.45
N PHE A 192 1.60 21.49 -22.56
CA PHE A 192 2.85 22.14 -22.94
C PHE A 192 3.72 21.26 -23.85
N LEU A 193 3.94 20.00 -23.48
CA LEU A 193 4.76 19.07 -24.26
C LEU A 193 4.10 18.69 -25.59
N ALA A 194 2.79 18.52 -25.62
CA ALA A 194 2.05 18.28 -26.86
C ALA A 194 2.20 19.44 -27.86
N ARG A 195 2.12 20.69 -27.39
CA ARG A 195 2.36 21.88 -28.23
C ARG A 195 3.79 21.98 -28.73
N ARG A 196 4.77 21.54 -27.92
CA ARG A 196 6.20 21.67 -28.25
C ARG A 196 6.71 20.52 -29.13
N LEU A 197 6.20 19.32 -28.96
CA LEU A 197 6.67 18.09 -29.61
C LEU A 197 5.72 17.58 -30.69
N GLY A 198 4.54 18.20 -30.85
CA GLY A 198 3.54 17.81 -31.84
C GLY A 198 2.78 16.51 -31.52
N ALA A 199 3.00 15.91 -30.35
CA ALA A 199 2.36 14.66 -29.92
C ALA A 199 2.19 14.62 -28.39
N ASP A 200 1.14 13.95 -27.91
CA ASP A 200 0.85 13.80 -26.47
C ASP A 200 1.69 12.69 -25.80
N LEU A 201 2.12 11.69 -26.56
CA LEU A 201 2.85 10.52 -26.05
C LEU A 201 4.11 10.87 -25.22
N PRO A 202 5.00 11.79 -25.63
CA PRO A 202 6.15 12.16 -24.82
C PRO A 202 5.76 12.78 -23.46
N GLY A 203 4.64 13.50 -23.41
CA GLY A 203 4.12 14.07 -22.16
C GLY A 203 3.62 13.00 -21.20
N ALA A 204 2.92 11.99 -21.72
CA ALA A 204 2.49 10.85 -20.92
C ALA A 204 3.68 10.05 -20.35
N LEU A 205 4.71 9.78 -21.17
CA LEU A 205 5.91 9.08 -20.72
C LEU A 205 6.70 9.87 -19.67
N ALA A 206 6.84 11.19 -19.84
CA ALA A 206 7.51 12.05 -18.87
C ALA A 206 6.78 12.07 -17.52
N GLU A 207 5.45 12.07 -17.54
CA GLU A 207 4.63 11.99 -16.33
C GLU A 207 4.79 10.65 -15.61
N ASP A 208 4.74 9.53 -16.34
CA ASP A 208 4.91 8.20 -15.74
C ASP A 208 6.33 8.01 -15.16
N ALA A 209 7.36 8.55 -15.83
CA ALA A 209 8.71 8.59 -15.28
C ALA A 209 8.79 9.41 -13.98
N LEU A 210 8.13 10.56 -13.93
CA LEU A 210 8.07 11.39 -12.72
C LEU A 210 7.36 10.66 -11.58
N VAL A 211 6.24 9.97 -11.84
CA VAL A 211 5.54 9.16 -10.85
C VAL A 211 6.44 8.06 -10.32
N GLY A 212 7.15 7.34 -11.19
CA GLY A 212 8.12 6.32 -10.78
C GLY A 212 9.23 6.87 -9.89
N LEU A 213 9.73 8.09 -10.18
CA LEU A 213 10.72 8.77 -9.34
C LEU A 213 10.16 9.20 -7.99
N LEU A 214 8.93 9.72 -7.94
CA LEU A 214 8.26 10.11 -6.70
C LEU A 214 8.02 8.90 -5.79
N VAL A 215 7.49 7.82 -6.35
CA VAL A 215 7.35 6.53 -5.64
C VAL A 215 8.72 6.04 -5.18
N ARG A 216 9.73 6.05 -6.04
CA ARG A 216 11.08 5.63 -5.63
C ARG A 216 11.67 6.51 -4.52
N ALA A 217 11.37 7.80 -4.47
CA ALA A 217 11.83 8.70 -3.41
C ALA A 217 11.10 8.41 -2.08
N GLU A 218 9.79 8.21 -2.12
CA GLU A 218 8.95 7.86 -0.96
C GLU A 218 9.35 6.52 -0.33
N THR A 219 9.60 5.51 -1.17
CA THR A 219 9.92 4.14 -0.75
C THR A 219 11.28 4.00 -0.05
N ARG A 220 12.13 5.04 -0.08
CA ARG A 220 13.38 5.08 0.69
C ARG A 220 13.06 5.26 2.18
N ARG A 221 12.74 4.15 2.84
CA ARG A 221 12.65 4.09 4.31
C ARG A 221 13.96 4.65 4.88
N ALA A 222 13.86 5.59 5.82
CA ALA A 222 15.04 6.10 6.53
C ALA A 222 15.82 4.90 7.11
N PRO A 223 17.15 4.79 6.90
CA PRO A 223 17.93 3.60 7.27
C PRO A 223 17.98 3.20 8.76
N GLY A 224 17.17 3.80 9.65
CA GLY A 224 17.34 3.71 11.10
C GLY A 224 16.51 2.68 11.86
N LEU A 225 15.59 1.95 11.22
CA LEU A 225 14.56 1.16 11.93
C LEU A 225 14.52 -0.33 11.55
N ARG A 226 15.65 -0.92 11.13
CA ARG A 226 15.80 -2.38 11.19
C ARG A 226 16.31 -2.74 12.56
N VAL A 227 15.40 -2.94 13.51
CA VAL A 227 15.71 -3.72 14.71
C VAL A 227 16.14 -5.08 14.18
N ALA A 228 17.40 -5.46 14.42
CA ALA A 228 17.84 -6.82 14.21
C ALA A 228 16.94 -7.70 15.09
N ALA A 229 16.03 -8.43 14.45
CA ALA A 229 15.21 -9.44 15.09
C ALA A 229 16.01 -10.72 15.28
#